data_AF-A0A8I0TTJ2-F1
#
_entry.id   AF-A0A8I0TTJ2-F1
#
_cell.length_a   1.000
_cell.length_b   1.000
_cell.length_c   1.000
_cell.angle_alpha   90.00
_cell.angle_beta   90.00
_cell.angle_gamma   90.00
#
_symmetry.space_group_name_H-M   'P 1'
#
loop_
_entity.id
_entity.type
_entity.pdbx_description
1 polymer ?
#
loop_
_entity_poly.entity_id
_entity_poly.type
_entity_poly.pdbx_seq_one_letter_code
_entity_poly.pdbx_strand_id
1 'polypeptide(L)'
;MSTITALRDLPLNHQQVEVLAVDLTPFLTAMLADTDAELADLVPVAYALTEQAGPADRTVTEYDGCTSSIHPEVEEDSPAALLALELRRQPDVTATDVPTRTHLTLTVQPQSLHGWRWWRRRLAVGSILRHGHVVSGTGHYGEITVQLRGPNVGELLDAQAVDRSAKKLQGFLAESPAGHPW
;
A
#
# COMPACT_ATOMS: atom_id res chain seq x y z
N MET A 1 -1.13 -27.66 -35.72
CA MET A 1 -0.80 -26.48 -34.90
C MET A 1 -0.86 -25.23 -35.76
N SER A 2 -2.01 -24.54 -35.82
CA SER A 2 -2.16 -23.16 -36.36
C SER A 2 -3.60 -22.67 -36.25
N THR A 3 -4.15 -22.56 -35.03
CA THR A 3 -5.55 -22.12 -34.84
C THR A 3 -5.74 -20.96 -33.86
N ILE A 4 -4.73 -20.58 -33.07
CA ILE A 4 -4.88 -19.51 -32.06
C ILE A 4 -4.61 -18.11 -32.64
N THR A 5 -3.73 -17.99 -33.64
CA THR A 5 -3.33 -16.67 -34.17
C THR A 5 -4.39 -16.05 -35.11
N ALA A 6 -5.23 -16.87 -35.74
CA ALA A 6 -6.22 -16.39 -36.72
C ALA A 6 -7.51 -15.81 -36.10
N LEU A 7 -7.70 -15.92 -34.78
CA LEU A 7 -8.88 -15.41 -34.07
C LEU A 7 -8.72 -13.97 -33.55
N ARG A 8 -7.51 -13.40 -33.63
CA ARG A 8 -7.18 -12.09 -33.02
C ARG A 8 -7.52 -10.89 -33.92
N ASP A 9 -7.78 -11.10 -35.21
CA ASP A 9 -8.03 -10.06 -36.22
C ASP A 9 -9.49 -9.97 -36.71
N LEU A 10 -10.42 -10.68 -36.06
CA LEU A 10 -11.84 -10.54 -36.38
C LEU A 10 -12.45 -9.38 -35.57
N PRO A 11 -13.11 -8.40 -36.21
CA PRO A 11 -13.89 -7.39 -35.49
C PRO A 11 -15.05 -8.10 -34.79
N LEU A 12 -14.90 -8.34 -33.50
CA LEU A 12 -15.92 -8.99 -32.68
C LEU A 12 -17.17 -8.08 -32.66
N ASN A 13 -18.27 -8.59 -33.18
CA ASN A 13 -19.60 -7.97 -33.06
C ASN A 13 -20.02 -7.96 -31.57
N HIS A 14 -20.77 -6.96 -31.13
CA HIS A 14 -21.38 -6.86 -29.80
C HIS A 14 -22.00 -8.19 -29.29
N GLN A 15 -22.70 -8.94 -30.15
CA GLN A 15 -23.24 -10.26 -29.80
C GLN A 15 -22.17 -11.31 -29.49
N GLN A 16 -21.02 -11.26 -30.16
CA GLN A 16 -19.90 -12.17 -29.90
C GLN A 16 -19.18 -11.82 -28.61
N VAL A 17 -19.15 -10.54 -28.22
CA VAL A 17 -18.63 -10.10 -26.92
C VAL A 17 -19.54 -10.55 -25.78
N GLU A 18 -20.87 -10.46 -25.95
CA GLU A 18 -21.83 -10.94 -24.95
C GLU A 18 -21.75 -12.45 -24.75
N VAL A 19 -21.65 -13.24 -25.82
CA VAL A 19 -21.47 -14.70 -25.72
C VAL A 19 -20.16 -15.04 -25.02
N LEU A 20 -19.05 -14.36 -25.35
CA LEU A 20 -17.77 -14.57 -24.68
C LEU A 20 -17.83 -14.19 -23.20
N ALA A 21 -18.52 -13.10 -22.85
CA ALA A 21 -18.70 -12.66 -21.47
C ALA A 21 -19.48 -13.70 -20.67
N VAL A 22 -20.58 -14.24 -21.21
CA VAL A 22 -21.38 -15.29 -20.56
C VAL A 22 -20.56 -16.58 -20.39
N ASP A 23 -19.79 -16.99 -21.40
CA ASP A 23 -18.97 -18.22 -21.34
C ASP A 23 -17.79 -18.12 -20.35
N LEU A 24 -17.19 -16.93 -20.22
CA LEU A 24 -16.07 -16.69 -19.33
C LEU A 24 -16.50 -16.37 -17.89
N THR A 25 -17.75 -15.93 -17.68
CA THR A 25 -18.28 -15.61 -16.36
C THR A 25 -18.18 -16.77 -15.35
N PRO A 26 -18.61 -18.01 -15.65
CA PRO A 26 -18.50 -19.10 -14.68
C PRO A 26 -17.05 -19.49 -14.38
N PHE A 27 -16.16 -19.43 -15.38
CA PHE A 27 -14.73 -19.70 -15.18
C PHE A 27 -14.05 -18.64 -14.31
N LEU A 28 -14.33 -17.36 -14.55
CA LEU A 28 -13.83 -16.26 -13.72
C LEU A 28 -14.43 -16.30 -12.31
N THR A 29 -15.71 -16.67 -12.17
CA THR A 29 -16.37 -16.80 -10.87
C THR A 29 -15.78 -17.97 -10.08
N ALA A 30 -15.49 -19.10 -10.73
CA ALA A 30 -14.83 -20.24 -10.11
C ALA A 30 -13.39 -19.92 -9.70
N MET A 31 -12.62 -19.24 -10.56
CA MET A 31 -11.28 -18.75 -10.21
C MET A 31 -11.30 -17.77 -9.03
N LEU A 32 -12.26 -16.84 -9.01
CA LEU A 32 -12.42 -15.90 -7.90
C LEU A 32 -12.85 -16.62 -6.61
N ALA A 33 -13.71 -17.64 -6.69
CA ALA A 33 -14.10 -18.45 -5.54
C ALA A 33 -12.97 -19.34 -5.00
N ASP A 34 -12.12 -19.90 -5.88
CA ASP A 34 -10.89 -20.62 -5.47
C ASP A 34 -9.88 -19.67 -4.83
N THR A 35 -9.80 -18.43 -5.32
CA THR A 35 -8.97 -17.38 -4.72
C THR A 35 -9.50 -16.97 -3.34
N ASP A 36 -10.82 -16.90 -3.17
CA ASP A 36 -11.48 -16.61 -1.88
C ASP A 36 -11.32 -17.77 -0.88
N ALA A 37 -11.30 -19.01 -1.36
CA ALA A 37 -11.05 -20.20 -0.54
C ALA A 37 -9.57 -20.33 -0.12
N GLU A 38 -8.60 -20.04 -1.00
CA GLU A 38 -7.18 -19.94 -0.62
C GLU A 38 -6.89 -18.74 0.29
N LEU A 39 -7.65 -17.63 0.16
CA LEU A 39 -7.59 -16.50 1.10
C LEU A 39 -8.23 -16.82 2.46
N ALA A 40 -9.21 -17.73 2.52
CA ALA A 40 -9.78 -18.21 3.77
C ALA A 40 -8.80 -19.07 4.58
N ASP A 41 -7.84 -19.74 3.94
CA ASP A 41 -6.75 -20.48 4.60
C ASP A 41 -5.52 -19.60 4.86
N LEU A 42 -5.32 -18.54 4.08
CA LEU A 42 -4.44 -17.42 4.40
C LEU A 42 -5.19 -16.42 5.28
N VAL A 43 -5.78 -16.89 6.39
CA VAL A 43 -6.17 -16.00 7.48
C VAL A 43 -4.90 -15.22 7.84
N PRO A 44 -4.79 -13.91 7.56
CA PRO A 44 -3.78 -13.15 8.27
C PRO A 44 -4.12 -13.41 9.73
N VAL A 45 -3.15 -13.86 10.54
CA VAL A 45 -3.31 -13.76 11.98
C VAL A 45 -3.67 -12.30 12.21
N ALA A 46 -4.98 -12.07 12.35
CA ALA A 46 -5.51 -10.88 12.93
C ALA A 46 -4.99 -11.00 14.34
N TYR A 47 -3.78 -10.49 14.55
CA TYR A 47 -3.60 -9.65 15.71
C TYR A 47 -4.82 -8.77 15.66
N ALA A 48 -5.77 -9.10 16.56
CA ALA A 48 -6.95 -8.34 16.73
C ALA A 48 -6.48 -6.89 16.62
N LEU A 49 -7.06 -6.14 15.69
CA LEU A 49 -7.46 -4.81 16.07
C LEU A 49 -8.20 -5.06 17.38
N THR A 50 -7.48 -5.01 18.50
CA THR A 50 -8.06 -4.92 19.83
C THR A 50 -9.09 -3.84 19.62
N GLU A 51 -10.35 -4.26 19.78
CA GLU A 51 -11.51 -3.40 19.74
C GLU A 51 -11.07 -2.04 20.20
N GLN A 52 -11.12 -1.11 19.24
CA GLN A 52 -10.89 0.31 19.42
C GLN A 52 -11.25 0.65 20.85
N ALA A 53 -10.24 0.72 21.73
CA ALA A 53 -10.43 1.13 23.11
C ALA A 53 -11.28 2.39 23.00
N GLY A 54 -12.47 2.35 23.60
CA GLY A 54 -13.47 3.38 23.41
C GLY A 54 -12.83 4.77 23.59
N PRO A 55 -13.41 5.83 22.99
CA PRO A 55 -12.81 7.17 22.92
C PRO A 55 -12.60 7.88 24.27
N ALA A 56 -12.57 7.18 25.40
CA ALA A 56 -12.67 7.76 26.72
C ALA A 56 -11.34 7.88 27.50
N ASP A 57 -10.27 7.15 27.15
CA ASP A 57 -9.11 7.07 28.06
C ASP A 57 -7.72 7.07 27.40
N ARG A 58 -7.62 7.47 26.12
CA ARG A 58 -6.31 7.64 25.46
C ARG A 58 -5.78 9.05 25.69
N THR A 59 -4.51 9.17 26.08
CA THR A 59 -3.84 10.47 26.13
C THR A 59 -3.49 10.88 24.70
N VAL A 60 -4.34 11.74 24.12
CA VAL A 60 -4.11 12.32 22.79
C VAL A 60 -3.47 13.69 22.96
N THR A 61 -2.32 13.90 22.33
CA THR A 61 -1.61 15.18 22.29
C THR A 61 -1.35 15.57 20.85
N GLU A 62 -1.51 16.86 20.53
CA GLU A 62 -1.16 17.39 19.21
C GLU A 62 0.14 18.19 19.33
N TYR A 63 1.07 17.94 18.43
CA TYR A 63 2.33 18.67 18.35
C TYR A 63 2.66 18.97 16.90
N ASP A 64 2.68 20.24 16.53
CA ASP A 64 3.08 20.73 15.20
C ASP A 64 2.36 20.02 14.03
N GLY A 65 1.05 19.77 14.16
CA GLY A 65 0.24 19.06 13.17
C GLY A 65 0.36 17.54 13.20
N CYS A 66 1.15 16.97 14.11
CA CYS A 66 1.18 15.54 14.39
C CYS A 66 0.27 15.18 15.57
N THR A 67 -0.66 14.23 15.34
CA THR A 67 -1.49 13.66 16.40
C THR A 67 -0.78 12.48 17.06
N SER A 68 -0.52 12.55 18.36
CA SER A 68 0.13 11.49 19.14
C SER A 68 -0.86 10.91 20.14
N SER A 69 -1.05 9.59 20.11
CA SER A 69 -1.87 8.85 21.09
C SER A 69 -1.05 7.80 21.81
N ILE A 70 -1.19 7.74 23.14
CA ILE A 70 -0.59 6.70 23.97
C ILE A 70 -1.73 5.99 24.72
N HIS A 71 -1.70 4.66 24.73
CA HIS A 71 -2.64 3.87 25.50
C HIS A 71 -2.44 4.10 27.01
N PRO A 72 -3.49 4.27 27.83
CA PRO A 72 -3.37 4.68 29.23
C PRO A 72 -2.57 3.70 30.11
N GLU A 73 -2.56 2.42 29.73
CA GLU A 73 -1.81 1.37 30.44
C GLU A 73 -0.31 1.36 30.09
N VAL A 74 0.13 2.20 29.16
CA VAL A 74 1.52 2.30 28.73
C VAL A 74 2.16 3.49 29.44
N GLU A 75 3.26 3.26 30.14
CA GLU A 75 3.99 4.36 30.77
C GLU A 75 4.63 5.27 29.70
N GLU A 76 4.63 6.57 29.98
CA GLU A 76 5.15 7.60 29.06
C GLU A 76 6.67 7.47 28.83
N ASP A 77 7.40 6.79 29.72
CA ASP A 77 8.81 6.48 29.62
C ASP A 77 9.11 5.11 28.96
N SER A 78 8.07 4.42 28.50
CA SER A 78 8.24 3.16 27.76
C SER A 78 9.01 3.38 26.44
N PRO A 79 9.75 2.37 25.95
CA PRO A 79 10.55 2.50 24.73
C PRO A 79 9.75 2.99 23.51
N ALA A 80 8.53 2.47 23.31
CA ALA A 80 7.66 2.90 22.22
C ALA A 80 7.15 4.34 22.39
N ALA A 81 6.86 4.78 23.63
CA ALA A 81 6.45 6.15 23.91
C ALA A 81 7.59 7.15 23.66
N LEU A 82 8.81 6.83 24.11
CA LEU A 82 10.00 7.65 23.83
C LEU A 82 10.27 7.76 22.33
N LEU A 83 10.13 6.65 21.59
CA LEU A 83 10.27 6.66 20.14
C LEU A 83 9.19 7.51 19.47
N ALA A 84 7.93 7.42 19.90
CA ALA A 84 6.85 8.26 19.39
C ALA A 84 7.13 9.76 19.61
N LEU A 85 7.62 10.13 20.79
CA LEU A 85 8.00 11.50 21.15
C LEU A 85 9.17 12.03 20.31
N GLU A 86 10.11 11.18 19.90
CA GLU A 86 11.18 11.54 18.97
C GLU A 86 10.64 11.73 17.55
N LEU A 87 9.86 10.76 17.06
CA LEU A 87 9.42 10.73 15.66
C LEU A 87 8.38 11.80 15.34
N ARG A 88 7.52 12.21 16.30
CA ARG A 88 6.55 13.30 16.09
C ARG A 88 7.18 14.66 15.74
N ARG A 89 8.50 14.81 15.90
CA ARG A 89 9.23 16.04 15.50
C ARG A 89 9.63 16.04 14.02
N GLN A 90 9.42 14.93 13.30
CA GLN A 90 9.73 14.85 11.88
C GLN A 90 8.59 15.51 11.08
N PRO A 91 8.91 16.33 10.07
CA PRO A 91 7.92 17.15 9.35
C PRO A 91 6.94 16.34 8.49
N ASP A 92 7.29 15.09 8.20
CA ASP A 92 6.46 14.18 7.42
C ASP A 92 5.67 13.19 8.29
N VAL A 93 5.77 13.26 9.62
CA VAL A 93 4.96 12.44 10.53
C VAL A 93 3.67 13.18 10.87
N THR A 94 2.54 12.53 10.60
CA THR A 94 1.21 13.12 10.82
C THR A 94 0.48 12.46 11.98
N ALA A 95 0.81 11.21 12.31
CA ALA A 95 0.30 10.57 13.51
C ALA A 95 1.25 9.52 14.09
N THR A 96 1.21 9.38 15.42
CA THR A 96 1.86 8.31 16.19
C THR A 96 0.82 7.70 17.14
N ASP A 97 0.74 6.38 17.20
CA ASP A 97 -0.14 5.67 18.14
C ASP A 97 0.63 4.55 18.83
N VAL A 98 0.65 4.56 20.16
CA VAL A 98 1.39 3.61 21.00
C VAL A 98 0.39 2.71 21.73
N PRO A 99 0.00 1.56 21.13
CA PRO A 99 -0.93 0.64 21.77
C PRO A 99 -0.31 -0.18 22.90
N THR A 100 1.00 -0.44 22.86
CA THR A 100 1.72 -1.20 23.90
C THR A 100 3.13 -0.65 24.10
N ARG A 101 3.83 -1.08 25.16
CA ARG A 101 5.20 -0.64 25.49
C ARG A 101 6.24 -0.87 24.38
N THR A 102 5.97 -1.81 23.47
CA THR A 102 6.90 -2.23 22.40
C THR A 102 6.30 -2.13 20.99
N HIS A 103 5.09 -1.58 20.84
CA HIS A 103 4.45 -1.42 19.54
C HIS A 103 4.13 0.04 19.27
N LEU A 104 4.45 0.48 18.06
CA LEU A 104 4.18 1.83 17.58
C LEU A 104 3.54 1.75 16.19
N THR A 105 2.41 2.42 16.01
CA THR A 105 1.88 2.74 14.69
C THR A 105 2.34 4.14 14.31
N LEU A 106 3.06 4.25 13.19
CA LEU A 106 3.58 5.50 12.67
C LEU A 106 2.91 5.83 11.34
N THR A 107 2.24 6.97 11.26
CA THR A 107 1.66 7.50 10.03
C THR A 107 2.53 8.64 9.49
N VAL A 108 3.01 8.47 8.26
CA VAL A 108 3.87 9.43 7.56
C VAL A 108 3.25 9.86 6.25
N GLN A 109 3.35 11.13 5.92
CA GLN A 109 2.94 11.70 4.64
C GLN A 109 4.17 12.20 3.87
N PRO A 110 4.99 11.28 3.33
CA PRO A 110 6.18 11.67 2.59
C PRO A 110 5.81 12.43 1.32
N GLN A 111 6.59 13.45 0.97
CA GLN A 111 6.39 14.23 -0.25
C GLN A 111 6.98 13.55 -1.50
N SER A 112 7.71 12.45 -1.33
CA SER A 112 8.34 11.71 -2.43
C SER A 112 8.54 10.24 -2.10
N LEU A 113 8.66 9.41 -3.14
CA LEU A 113 9.02 7.99 -2.99
C LEU A 113 10.42 7.80 -2.38
N HIS A 114 11.31 8.78 -2.49
CA HIS A 114 12.60 8.74 -1.81
C HIS A 114 12.42 8.86 -0.29
N GLY A 115 11.57 9.79 0.16
CA GLY A 115 11.20 9.92 1.58
C GLY A 115 10.58 8.62 2.12
N TRP A 116 9.64 8.03 1.38
CA TRP A 116 9.07 6.73 1.74
C TRP A 116 10.13 5.61 1.87
N ARG A 117 11.06 5.51 0.92
CA ARG A 117 12.16 4.53 0.98
C ARG A 117 13.13 4.78 2.13
N TRP A 118 13.32 6.04 2.52
CA TRP A 118 14.12 6.37 3.70
C TRP A 118 13.43 5.84 4.97
N TRP A 119 12.13 6.06 5.15
CA TRP A 119 11.37 5.52 6.28
C TRP A 119 11.43 4.00 6.35
N ARG A 120 11.20 3.33 5.22
CA ARG A 120 11.30 1.87 5.15
C ARG A 120 12.66 1.36 5.59
N ARG A 121 13.75 2.03 5.20
CA ARG A 121 15.11 1.66 5.62
C ARG A 121 15.35 1.95 7.10
N ARG A 122 14.94 3.13 7.57
CA ARG A 122 15.10 3.56 8.97
C ARG A 122 14.39 2.61 9.95
N LEU A 123 13.24 2.07 9.55
CA LEU A 123 12.39 1.21 10.37
C LEU A 123 12.45 -0.28 9.95
N ALA A 124 13.44 -0.67 9.16
CA ALA A 124 13.62 -2.06 8.68
C ALA A 124 12.33 -2.70 8.11
N VAL A 125 11.50 -1.93 7.40
CA VAL A 125 10.25 -2.39 6.80
C VAL A 125 10.54 -3.09 5.48
N GLY A 126 10.50 -4.42 5.52
CA GLY A 126 10.70 -5.28 4.35
C GLY A 126 9.50 -5.27 3.42
N SER A 127 8.44 -6.00 3.81
CA SER A 127 7.22 -6.16 3.02
C SER A 127 6.27 -4.97 3.19
N ILE A 128 5.60 -4.60 2.11
CA ILE A 128 4.56 -3.56 2.11
C ILE A 128 3.26 -4.12 1.55
N LEU A 129 2.15 -3.72 2.14
CA LEU A 129 0.79 -3.98 1.71
C LEU A 129 0.20 -2.69 1.18
N ARG A 130 -0.49 -2.76 0.04
CA ARG A 130 -1.15 -1.61 -0.58
C ARG A 130 -2.65 -1.83 -0.56
N HIS A 131 -3.37 -0.88 0.00
CA HIS A 131 -4.83 -0.82 0.00
C HIS A 131 -5.25 0.53 -0.57
N GLY A 132 -5.53 0.57 -1.88
CA GLY A 132 -5.80 1.81 -2.60
C GLY A 132 -4.62 2.78 -2.56
N HIS A 133 -4.83 3.95 -1.95
CA HIS A 133 -3.82 5.00 -1.79
C HIS A 133 -2.92 4.78 -0.56
N VAL A 134 -3.38 3.97 0.40
CA VAL A 134 -2.63 3.70 1.63
C VAL A 134 -1.65 2.56 1.39
N VAL A 135 -0.39 2.80 1.74
CA VAL A 135 0.62 1.75 1.81
C VAL A 135 1.01 1.56 3.26
N SER A 136 1.00 0.32 3.74
CA SER A 136 1.44 -0.03 5.08
C SER A 136 2.52 -1.09 5.05
N GLY A 137 3.27 -1.22 6.13
CA GLY A 137 4.23 -2.29 6.32
C GLY A 137 4.65 -2.39 7.77
N THR A 138 5.14 -3.56 8.16
CA THR A 138 5.63 -3.80 9.52
C THR A 138 7.14 -3.93 9.48
N GLY A 139 7.80 -3.30 10.44
CA GLY A 139 9.24 -3.34 10.63
C GLY A 139 9.59 -3.19 12.09
N HIS A 140 10.85 -2.84 12.37
CA HIS A 140 11.36 -2.75 13.73
C HIS A 140 12.33 -1.57 13.88
N TYR A 141 12.38 -1.02 15.08
CA TYR A 141 13.38 -0.06 15.51
C TYR A 141 13.96 -0.54 16.86
N GLY A 142 15.13 -1.17 16.81
CA GLY A 142 15.65 -1.92 17.97
C GLY A 142 14.70 -3.06 18.33
N GLU A 143 14.15 -3.03 19.54
CA GLU A 143 13.19 -4.00 20.07
C GLU A 143 11.71 -3.63 19.84
N ILE A 144 11.45 -2.46 19.24
CA ILE A 144 10.10 -1.92 19.05
C ILE A 144 9.58 -2.37 17.69
N THR A 145 8.41 -3.00 17.67
CA THR A 145 7.67 -3.29 16.45
C THR A 145 7.00 -2.02 15.94
N VAL A 146 7.24 -1.67 14.67
CA VAL A 146 6.68 -0.46 14.07
C VAL A 146 5.79 -0.81 12.90
N GLN A 147 4.52 -0.41 12.98
CA GLN A 147 3.59 -0.42 11.85
C GLN A 147 3.68 0.93 11.13
N LEU A 148 4.36 0.96 10.00
CA LEU A 148 4.49 2.14 9.15
C LEU A 148 3.27 2.26 8.23
N ARG A 149 2.64 3.44 8.17
CA ARG A 149 1.52 3.77 7.29
C ARG A 149 1.81 5.03 6.50
N GLY A 150 1.57 4.97 5.20
CA GLY A 150 1.73 6.07 4.25
C GLY A 150 0.45 6.27 3.45
N PRO A 151 -0.48 7.14 3.89
CA PRO A 151 -1.81 7.29 3.28
C PRO A 151 -1.79 7.87 1.86
N ASN A 152 -0.75 8.62 1.49
CA ASN A 152 -0.56 9.20 0.16
C ASN A 152 0.45 8.44 -0.72
N VAL A 153 1.05 7.37 -0.20
CA VAL A 153 2.17 6.69 -0.88
C VAL A 153 1.71 5.94 -2.13
N GLY A 154 0.47 5.43 -2.13
CA GLY A 154 -0.12 4.79 -3.31
C GLY A 154 -0.20 5.76 -4.49
N GLU A 155 -0.56 7.02 -4.25
CA GLU A 155 -0.59 8.05 -5.30
C GLU A 155 0.80 8.34 -5.85
N LEU A 156 1.81 8.40 -4.98
CA LEU A 156 3.20 8.60 -5.40
C LEU A 156 3.72 7.44 -6.26
N LEU A 157 3.28 6.21 -5.96
CA LEU A 157 3.61 5.02 -6.76
C LEU A 157 2.93 5.07 -8.12
N ASP A 158 1.66 5.47 -8.16
CA ASP A 158 0.90 5.58 -9.40
C ASP A 158 1.46 6.68 -10.30
N ALA A 159 1.79 7.85 -9.74
CA ALA A 159 2.44 8.94 -10.47
C ALA A 159 3.76 8.49 -11.11
N GLN A 160 4.60 7.73 -10.37
CA GLN A 160 5.82 7.17 -10.92
C GLN A 160 5.56 6.16 -12.06
N ALA A 161 4.50 5.36 -11.96
CA ALA A 161 4.14 4.40 -13.00
C ALA A 161 3.66 5.10 -14.29
N VAL A 162 2.88 6.18 -14.15
CA VAL A 162 2.45 7.03 -15.26
C VAL A 162 3.65 7.67 -15.94
N ASP A 163 4.56 8.29 -15.17
CA ASP A 163 5.78 8.93 -15.71
C ASP A 163 6.66 7.94 -16.49
N ARG A 164 6.83 6.73 -15.97
CA ARG A 164 7.61 5.68 -16.63
C ARG A 164 6.96 5.26 -17.95
N SER A 165 5.63 5.13 -17.96
CA SER A 165 4.87 4.75 -19.14
C SER A 165 4.93 5.86 -20.20
N ALA A 166 4.76 7.12 -19.80
CA ALA A 166 4.90 8.28 -20.68
C ALA A 166 6.29 8.35 -21.31
N LYS A 167 7.36 8.18 -20.51
CA LYS A 167 8.74 8.13 -21.03
C LYS A 167 8.96 6.98 -22.01
N LYS A 168 8.38 5.81 -21.74
CA LYS A 168 8.47 4.65 -22.65
C LYS A 168 7.76 4.92 -23.97
N LEU A 169 6.58 5.54 -23.94
CA LEU A 169 5.84 5.93 -25.13
C LEU A 169 6.58 7.01 -25.93
N GLN A 170 7.16 8.01 -25.26
CA GLN A 170 8.00 9.03 -25.91
C GLN A 170 9.21 8.41 -26.60
N GLY A 171 9.89 7.45 -25.95
CA GLY A 171 10.98 6.70 -26.56
C GLY A 171 10.52 5.93 -27.81
N PHE A 172 9.40 5.22 -27.72
CA PHE A 172 8.83 4.47 -28.84
C PHE A 172 8.43 5.36 -30.04
N LEU A 173 7.84 6.54 -29.75
CA LEU A 173 7.47 7.52 -30.78
C LEU A 173 8.70 8.20 -31.39
N ALA A 174 9.75 8.45 -30.59
CA ALA A 174 11.01 9.00 -31.08
C ALA A 174 11.84 8.00 -31.89
N GLU A 175 11.69 6.70 -31.64
CA GLU A 175 12.31 5.60 -32.40
C GLU A 175 11.51 5.17 -33.64
N SER A 176 10.36 5.80 -33.95
CA SER A 176 9.71 5.61 -35.24
C SER A 176 10.61 6.15 -36.34
N PRO A 177 11.18 5.29 -37.21
CA PRO A 177 12.12 5.74 -38.22
C PRO A 177 11.39 6.62 -39.23
N ALA A 178 12.00 7.76 -39.50
CA ALA A 178 11.72 8.60 -40.64
C ALA A 178 11.59 7.75 -41.91
N GLY A 179 10.47 7.93 -42.61
CA GLY A 179 10.31 7.66 -44.04
C GLY A 179 10.70 6.28 -44.52
N HIS A 180 9.71 5.44 -44.84
CA HIS A 180 9.85 4.54 -45.98
C HIS A 180 10.18 5.39 -47.22
N PRO A 181 11.35 5.24 -47.86
CA PRO A 181 11.50 5.67 -49.24
C PRO A 181 11.01 4.51 -50.11
N TRP A 182 9.82 4.68 -50.67
CA TRP A 182 9.27 4.00 -51.85
C TRP A 182 9.21 2.47 -51.82
#